data_AF-A0A355BJI8-F1
#
_entry.id   AF-A0A355BJI8-F1
#
_cell.length_a   1.000
_cell.length_b   1.000
_cell.length_c   1.000
_cell.angle_alpha   90.00
_cell.angle_beta   90.00
_cell.angle_gamma   90.00
#
_symmetry.space_group_name_H-M   'P 1'
#
loop_
_entity.id
_entity.type
_entity.pdbx_description
1 polymer ?
#
loop_
_entity_poly.entity_id
_entity_poly.type
_entity_poly.pdbx_seq_one_letter_code
_entity_poly.pdbx_strand_id
1 'polypeptide(L)'
;TSFVAGRSLAGQGPRKLRWELKARGVDAALIDQAIAKVPEQTLFEQAERLARRRLRGKELADPRVISSLCRYLLQRGYDYALVEDVVRKVRDCLDREGQSS
;
A
#
# COMPACT_ATOMS: atom_id res chain seq x y z
N THR A 1 -2.71 -26.61 3.17
CA THR A 1 -2.98 -25.45 4.05
C THR A 1 -2.23 -24.19 3.60
N SER A 2 -2.19 -23.87 2.28
CA SER A 2 -1.26 -22.80 1.81
C SER A 2 -1.74 -22.03 0.57
N PHE A 3 -3.01 -21.64 0.47
CA PHE A 3 -3.50 -20.87 -0.70
C PHE A 3 -3.43 -19.35 -0.52
N VAL A 4 -3.30 -18.83 0.71
CA VAL A 4 -3.26 -17.38 0.97
C VAL A 4 -1.83 -16.82 0.96
N ALA A 5 -0.83 -17.63 1.34
CA ALA A 5 0.58 -17.22 1.34
C ALA A 5 1.16 -17.02 -0.07
N GLY A 6 0.71 -17.83 -1.06
CA GLY A 6 1.20 -17.74 -2.44
C GLY A 6 0.72 -16.50 -3.19
N ARG A 7 -0.37 -15.87 -2.71
CA ARG A 7 -0.85 -14.59 -3.22
C ARG A 7 -0.36 -13.49 -2.29
N SER A 8 0.95 -13.45 -2.01
CA SER A 8 1.64 -12.32 -1.41
C SER A 8 1.07 -11.05 -2.03
N LEU A 9 0.24 -10.36 -1.25
CA LEU A 9 -0.53 -9.15 -1.57
C LEU A 9 -0.08 -8.53 -2.88
N ALA A 10 -0.73 -8.89 -3.99
CA ALA A 10 -0.33 -8.54 -5.35
C ALA A 10 -0.53 -7.03 -5.63
N GLY A 11 0.12 -6.17 -4.83
CA GLY A 11 -0.14 -4.75 -4.73
C GLY A 11 -1.52 -4.38 -4.19
N GLN A 12 -2.16 -5.27 -3.41
CA GLN A 12 -3.46 -5.01 -2.79
C GLN A 12 -3.29 -4.93 -1.27
N GLY A 13 -3.89 -3.93 -0.64
CA GLY A 13 -3.91 -3.81 0.80
C GLY A 13 -4.94 -4.74 1.47
N PRO A 14 -4.86 -4.89 2.80
CA PRO A 14 -5.65 -5.85 3.57
C PRO A 14 -7.17 -5.77 3.34
N ARG A 15 -7.72 -4.56 3.18
CA ARG A 15 -9.17 -4.36 3.02
C ARG A 15 -9.67 -4.95 1.70
N LYS A 16 -8.91 -4.77 0.63
CA LYS A 16 -9.27 -5.27 -0.70
C LYS A 16 -9.11 -6.79 -0.76
N LEU A 17 -8.04 -7.32 -0.17
CA LEU A 17 -7.84 -8.76 -0.04
C LEU A 17 -8.99 -9.42 0.73
N ARG A 18 -9.41 -8.82 1.86
CA ARG A 18 -10.56 -9.29 2.64
C ARG A 18 -11.84 -9.33 1.80
N TRP A 19 -12.11 -8.27 1.03
CA TRP A 19 -13.28 -8.20 0.17
C TRP A 19 -13.25 -9.28 -0.93
N GLU A 20 -12.13 -9.47 -1.61
CA GLU A 20 -11.97 -10.49 -2.65
C GLU A 20 -12.11 -11.92 -2.09
N LEU A 21 -11.54 -12.19 -0.92
CA LEU A 21 -11.63 -13.51 -0.30
C LEU A 21 -13.04 -13.81 0.22
N LYS A 22 -13.72 -12.81 0.80
CA LYS A 22 -15.13 -12.94 1.19
C LYS A 22 -16.03 -13.20 -0.03
N ALA A 23 -15.81 -12.50 -1.14
CA ALA A 23 -16.56 -12.72 -2.38
C ALA A 23 -16.38 -14.14 -2.95
N ARG A 24 -15.28 -14.82 -2.61
CA ARG A 24 -14.99 -16.22 -2.98
C ARG A 24 -15.56 -17.24 -1.98
N GLY A 25 -16.25 -16.81 -0.94
CA GLY A 25 -16.81 -17.68 0.10
C GLY A 25 -15.77 -18.22 1.09
N VAL A 26 -14.60 -17.59 1.20
CA VAL A 26 -13.61 -17.96 2.22
C VAL A 26 -14.08 -17.49 3.59
N ASP A 27 -13.93 -18.36 4.58
CA ASP A 27 -14.29 -18.06 5.97
C ASP A 27 -13.59 -16.79 6.49
N ALA A 28 -14.36 -15.96 7.20
CA ALA A 28 -13.89 -14.67 7.69
C ALA A 28 -12.77 -14.80 8.74
N ALA A 29 -12.82 -15.80 9.60
CA ALA A 29 -11.78 -16.02 10.60
C ALA A 29 -10.48 -16.48 9.94
N LEU A 30 -10.56 -17.33 8.90
CA LEU A 30 -9.39 -17.74 8.12
C LEU A 30 -8.75 -16.56 7.37
N ILE A 31 -9.56 -15.66 6.80
CA ILE A 31 -9.08 -14.43 6.16
C ILE A 31 -8.31 -13.57 7.17
N ASP A 32 -8.87 -13.38 8.35
CA ASP A 32 -8.33 -12.46 9.36
C ASP A 32 -7.01 -13.01 9.92
N GLN A 33 -6.95 -14.31 10.18
CA GLN A 33 -5.71 -14.98 10.56
C GLN A 33 -4.64 -14.88 9.48
N ALA A 34 -5.01 -14.97 8.20
CA ALA A 34 -4.05 -14.87 7.12
C ALA A 34 -3.53 -13.43 6.94
N ILE A 35 -4.41 -12.44 7.05
CA ILE A 35 -4.03 -11.02 7.00
C ILE A 35 -3.15 -10.64 8.20
N ALA A 36 -3.49 -11.10 9.41
CA ALA A 36 -2.73 -10.82 10.63
C ALA A 36 -1.30 -11.39 10.61
N LYS A 37 -1.05 -12.43 9.81
CA LYS A 37 0.29 -13.00 9.61
C LYS A 37 1.17 -12.17 8.69
N VAL A 38 0.63 -11.18 7.98
CA VAL A 38 1.42 -10.32 7.11
C VAL A 38 2.06 -9.21 7.93
N PRO A 39 3.40 -9.09 7.96
CA PRO A 39 4.06 -8.00 8.66
C PRO A 39 3.66 -6.65 8.09
N GLU A 40 3.45 -5.67 8.96
CA GLU A 40 3.15 -4.29 8.57
C GLU A 40 4.26 -3.70 7.69
N GLN A 41 5.52 -4.02 7.99
CA GLN A 41 6.67 -3.65 7.16
C GLN A 41 6.53 -4.13 5.71
N THR A 42 6.03 -5.35 5.50
CA THR A 42 5.77 -5.87 4.14
C THR A 42 4.67 -5.09 3.44
N LEU A 43 3.60 -4.71 4.15
CA LEU A 43 2.54 -3.85 3.62
C LEU A 43 3.10 -2.49 3.19
N PHE A 44 3.94 -1.90 4.04
CA PHE A 44 4.58 -0.63 3.81
C PHE A 44 5.47 -0.66 2.57
N GLU A 45 6.41 -1.60 2.46
CA GLU A 45 7.32 -1.74 1.33
C GLU A 45 6.58 -1.92 -0.01
N GLN A 46 5.48 -2.66 0.00
CA GLN A 46 4.64 -2.84 -1.19
C GLN A 46 3.94 -1.54 -1.60
N ALA A 47 3.35 -0.83 -0.64
CA ALA A 47 2.69 0.45 -0.87
C ALA A 47 3.69 1.51 -1.34
N GLU A 48 4.88 1.56 -0.74
CA GLU A 48 5.99 2.43 -1.13
C GLU A 48 6.44 2.15 -2.57
N ARG A 49 6.64 0.87 -2.93
CA ARG A 49 7.01 0.49 -4.30
C ARG A 49 5.97 0.94 -5.32
N LEU A 50 4.68 0.81 -4.99
CA LEU A 50 3.58 1.28 -5.84
C LEU A 50 3.56 2.80 -5.94
N ALA A 51 3.79 3.50 -4.82
CA ALA A 51 3.87 4.95 -4.78
C ALA A 51 4.99 5.47 -5.67
N ARG A 52 6.22 4.97 -5.50
CA ARG A 52 7.39 5.34 -6.33
C ARG A 52 7.11 5.13 -7.83
N ARG A 53 6.50 4.01 -8.21
CA ARG A 53 6.10 3.75 -9.60
C ARG A 53 5.07 4.76 -10.12
N ARG A 54 4.08 5.12 -9.30
CA ARG A 54 3.00 6.04 -9.66
C ARG A 54 3.47 7.48 -9.82
N LEU A 55 4.53 7.83 -9.10
CA LEU A 55 5.11 9.17 -9.01
C LEU A 55 6.27 9.41 -9.97
N ARG A 56 6.76 8.37 -10.65
CA ARG A 56 7.80 8.51 -11.66
C ARG A 56 7.40 9.56 -12.71
N GLY A 57 8.22 10.61 -12.84
CA GLY A 57 8.00 11.71 -13.77
C GLY A 57 6.91 12.70 -13.33
N LYS A 58 6.55 12.74 -12.05
CA LYS A 58 5.59 13.70 -11.49
C LYS A 58 6.24 14.67 -10.50
N GLU A 59 5.74 15.89 -10.50
CA GLU A 59 6.01 16.92 -9.49
C GLU A 59 5.42 16.49 -8.15
N LEU A 60 6.26 16.13 -7.18
CA LEU A 60 5.80 15.73 -5.85
C LEU A 60 5.40 16.92 -4.97
N ALA A 61 5.84 18.13 -5.31
CA ALA A 61 5.40 19.36 -4.69
C ALA A 61 3.93 19.70 -5.01
N ASP A 62 3.36 19.14 -6.09
CA ASP A 62 1.96 19.36 -6.46
C ASP A 62 1.01 18.62 -5.49
N PRO A 63 0.17 19.33 -4.72
CA PRO A 63 -0.81 18.72 -3.83
C PRO A 63 -1.79 17.79 -4.54
N ARG A 64 -2.06 18.01 -5.84
CA ARG A 64 -2.93 17.16 -6.65
C ARG A 64 -2.29 15.80 -6.92
N VAL A 65 -0.97 15.75 -7.10
CA VAL A 65 -0.21 14.51 -7.28
C VAL A 65 -0.27 13.66 -6.01
N ILE A 66 -0.05 14.29 -4.85
CA ILE A 66 -0.14 13.62 -3.55
C ILE A 66 -1.57 13.14 -3.27
N SER A 67 -2.58 13.99 -3.48
CA SER A 67 -3.99 13.62 -3.31
C SER A 67 -4.38 12.44 -4.22
N SER A 68 -3.87 12.42 -5.45
CA SER A 68 -4.06 11.32 -6.40
C SER A 68 -3.41 10.02 -5.90
N LEU A 69 -2.22 10.11 -5.31
CA LEU A 69 -1.51 8.98 -4.72
C LEU A 69 -2.27 8.40 -3.52
N CYS A 70 -2.72 9.24 -2.58
CA CYS A 70 -3.52 8.79 -1.43
C CYS A 70 -4.75 8.02 -1.89
N ARG A 71 -5.52 8.62 -2.82
CA ARG A 71 -6.71 7.97 -3.40
C ARG A 71 -6.37 6.63 -4.04
N TYR A 72 -5.27 6.56 -4.78
CA TYR A 72 -4.82 5.34 -5.47
C TYR A 72 -4.46 4.20 -4.50
N LEU A 73 -3.83 4.50 -3.37
CA LEU A 73 -3.47 3.50 -2.35
C LEU A 73 -4.70 3.08 -1.52
N LEU A 74 -5.58 4.02 -1.17
CA LEU A 74 -6.85 3.71 -0.50
C LEU A 74 -7.74 2.80 -1.36
N GLN A 75 -7.83 3.05 -2.67
CA GLN A 75 -8.54 2.17 -3.62
C GLN A 75 -7.92 0.79 -3.77
N ARG A 76 -6.66 0.62 -3.38
CA ARG A 76 -6.01 -0.68 -3.26
C ARG A 76 -6.29 -1.38 -1.94
N GLY A 77 -6.95 -0.71 -1.00
CA GLY A 77 -7.34 -1.28 0.29
C GLY A 77 -6.26 -1.20 1.36
N TYR A 78 -5.26 -0.33 1.19
CA TYR A 78 -4.37 0.05 2.28
C TYR A 78 -5.11 0.92 3.29
N ASP A 79 -4.71 0.81 4.55
CA ASP A 79 -5.29 1.64 5.61
C ASP A 79 -4.78 3.08 5.54
N TYR A 80 -5.56 4.02 6.08
CA TYR A 80 -5.22 5.44 6.08
C TYR A 80 -3.88 5.72 6.77
N ALA A 81 -3.60 5.11 7.93
CA ALA A 81 -2.37 5.35 8.68
C ALA A 81 -1.13 4.97 7.85
N LEU A 82 -1.15 3.77 7.26
CA LEU A 82 -0.07 3.28 6.39
C LEU A 82 0.11 4.15 5.15
N VAL A 83 -1.00 4.62 4.54
CA VAL A 83 -0.94 5.53 3.40
C VAL A 83 -0.28 6.85 3.77
N GLU A 84 -0.61 7.41 4.94
CA GLU A 84 0.01 8.64 5.44
C GLU A 84 1.51 8.47 5.64
N ASP A 85 1.95 7.37 6.27
CA ASP A 85 3.36 7.09 6.50
C ASP A 85 4.14 6.90 5.19
N VAL A 86 3.55 6.22 4.20
CA VAL A 86 4.16 6.08 2.86
C VAL A 86 4.29 7.43 2.16
N VAL A 87 3.26 8.28 2.24
CA VAL A 87 3.29 9.62 1.65
C VAL A 87 4.35 10.49 2.33
N ARG A 88 4.43 10.45 3.66
CA ARG A 88 5.46 11.14 4.44
C ARG A 88 6.86 10.69 4.01
N LYS A 89 7.11 9.38 3.97
CA LYS A 89 8.40 8.81 3.53
C LYS A 89 8.81 9.26 2.14
N VAL A 90 7.87 9.25 1.19
CA VAL A 90 8.14 9.66 -0.19
C VAL A 90 8.43 11.15 -0.29
N ARG A 91 7.76 11.98 0.52
CA ARG A 91 8.05 13.41 0.62
C ARG A 91 9.42 13.67 1.25
N ASP A 92 9.77 12.98 2.33
CA ASP A 92 11.07 13.14 3.00
C ASP A 92 12.24 12.74 2.08
N CYS A 93 12.03 11.82 1.14
CA CYS A 93 13.03 11.49 0.11
C CYS A 93 13.32 12.68 -0.83
N LEU A 94 12.35 13.58 -1.08
CA LEU A 94 12.57 14.79 -1.89
C LEU A 94 13.50 15.78 -1.21
N ASP A 95 13.27 16.00 0.08
CA ASP A 95 14.01 17.01 0.84
C ASP A 95 15.50 16.64 0.87
N ARG A 96 15.82 15.34 0.88
CA ARG A 96 17.20 14.83 0.88
C ARG A 96 17.85 14.80 -0.50
N GLU A 97 17.09 14.55 -1.57
CA GLU A 97 17.63 14.54 -2.94
C GLU A 97 17.87 15.98 -3.46
N GLY A 98 17.10 16.97 -3.02
CA GLY A 98 17.29 18.39 -3.35
C GLY A 98 18.48 19.07 -2.65
N GLN A 99 19.13 18.41 -1.69
CA GLN A 99 20.28 18.96 -0.94
C GLN A 99 21.64 18.44 -1.46
N SER A 100 21.65 17.66 -2.54
CA SER A 100 22.85 17.05 -3.13
C SER A 100 23.24 17.63 -4.50
N SER A 101 22.76 18.83 -4.86
CA SER A 101 23.18 19.58 -6.05
C SER A 101 23.63 20.98 -5.70
#